data_AF-A0A7X6YWR2-F1
#
_entry.id   AF-A0A7X6YWR2-F1
#
_cell.length_a   1.000
_cell.length_b   1.000
_cell.length_c   1.000
_cell.angle_alpha   90.00
_cell.angle_beta   90.00
_cell.angle_gamma   90.00
#
_symmetry.space_group_name_H-M   'P 1'
#
loop_
_entity.id
_entity.type
_entity.pdbx_description
1 polymer ?
#
loop_
_entity_poly.entity_id
_entity_poly.type
_entity_poly.pdbx_seq_one_letter_code
_entity_poly.pdbx_strand_id
1 'polypeptide(L)' 'MSEYTAFLLHKMLVVTVNCLMLGALFLAMYRASLTPDEFNITFFKTLLTLLLPTLVLGFAGKYLLRRYHRPA' A
#
# COMPACT_ATOMS: atom_id res chain seq x y z
N MET A 1 -12.12 -3.43 -22.49
CA MET A 1 -12.34 -4.23 -21.27
C MET A 1 -13.68 -3.82 -20.68
N SER A 2 -14.50 -4.78 -20.22
CA SER A 2 -15.82 -4.49 -19.62
C SER A 2 -15.65 -3.60 -18.38
N GLU A 3 -16.46 -2.55 -18.23
CA GLU A 3 -16.37 -1.63 -17.07
C GLU A 3 -16.44 -2.38 -15.72
N TYR A 4 -17.20 -3.48 -15.70
CA TYR A 4 -17.29 -4.40 -14.56
C TYR A 4 -15.95 -5.05 -14.19
N THR A 5 -15.15 -5.45 -15.17
CA THR A 5 -13.83 -6.05 -14.93
C THR A 5 -12.83 -5.04 -14.35
N ALA A 6 -12.89 -3.77 -14.79
CA ALA A 6 -12.04 -2.71 -14.27
C ALA A 6 -12.42 -2.33 -12.83
N PHE A 7 -13.72 -2.26 -12.54
CA PHE A 7 -14.23 -2.03 -11.19
C PHE A 7 -13.83 -3.14 -10.21
N LEU A 8 -13.95 -4.40 -10.64
CA LEU A 8 -13.54 -5.56 -9.83
C LEU A 8 -12.02 -5.58 -9.61
N LEU A 9 -11.22 -5.32 -10.65
CA LEU A 9 -9.76 -5.23 -10.54
C LEU A 9 -9.33 -4.15 -9.53
N HIS A 10 -9.97 -2.98 -9.57
CA HIS A 10 -9.69 -1.92 -8.61
C HIS A 10 -9.99 -2.36 -7.17
N LYS A 11 -11.17 -2.95 -6.93
CA LYS A 11 -11.53 -3.46 -5.60
C LYS A 11 -10.59 -4.55 -5.11
N MET A 12 -10.25 -5.51 -5.97
CA MET A 12 -9.30 -6.57 -5.61
C MET A 12 -7.92 -5.99 -5.28
N LEU A 13 -7.42 -5.05 -6.09
CA LEU A 13 -6.13 -4.39 -5.85
C LEU A 13 -6.13 -3.67 -4.49
N VAL A 14 -7.20 -2.93 -4.18
CA VAL A 14 -7.34 -2.26 -2.87
C VAL A 14 -7.30 -3.28 -1.73
N VAL A 15 -8.06 -4.38 -1.82
CA VAL A 15 -8.05 -5.43 -0.78
C VAL A 15 -6.66 -6.04 -0.63
N THR A 16 -5.99 -6.39 -1.73
CA THR A 16 -4.64 -6.97 -1.72
C THR A 16 -3.63 -6.02 -1.08
N VAL A 17 -3.66 -4.72 -1.42
CA VAL A 17 -2.75 -3.73 -0.82
C VAL A 17 -2.99 -3.61 0.68
N ASN A 18 -4.25 -3.60 1.14
CA ASN A 18 -4.57 -3.56 2.56
C ASN A 18 -4.09 -4.83 3.30
N CYS A 19 -4.29 -6.01 2.73
CA CYS A 19 -3.79 -7.27 3.29
C CYS A 19 -2.25 -7.29 3.38
N LEU A 20 -1.55 -6.80 2.35
CA LEU A 20 -0.09 -6.67 2.35
C LEU A 20 0.39 -5.69 3.44
N MET A 21 -0.32 -4.58 3.61
CA MET A 21 -0.01 -3.58 4.64
C MET A 21 -0.18 -4.16 6.06
N LEU A 22 -1.27 -4.90 6.30
CA LEU A 22 -1.51 -5.61 7.56
C LEU A 22 -0.46 -6.70 7.82
N GLY A 23 -0.14 -7.51 6.80
CA GLY A 23 0.89 -8.55 6.91
C GLY A 23 2.26 -7.97 7.24
N ALA A 24 2.63 -6.85 6.63
CA ALA A 24 3.88 -6.18 6.92
C ALA A 24 3.90 -5.55 8.31
N LEU A 25 2.78 -4.99 8.78
CA LEU A 25 2.63 -4.49 10.15
C LEU A 25 2.80 -5.62 11.16
N PHE A 26 2.12 -6.75 10.98
CA PHE A 26 2.26 -7.91 11.87
C PHE A 26 3.67 -8.48 11.87
N LEU A 27 4.33 -8.56 10.71
CA LEU A 27 5.72 -9.01 10.62
C LEU A 27 6.67 -8.05 11.35
N ALA A 28 6.45 -6.74 11.23
CA ALA A 28 7.24 -5.74 11.95
C ALA A 28 7.05 -5.86 13.46
N MET A 29 5.80 -6.00 13.94
CA MET A 29 5.52 -6.19 15.36
C MET A 29 6.10 -7.51 15.89
N TYR A 30 6.03 -8.60 15.11
CA TYR A 30 6.65 -9.88 15.48
C TYR A 30 8.17 -9.76 15.62
N ARG A 31 8.86 -9.14 14.65
CA ARG A 31 10.31 -8.92 14.77
C ARG A 31 10.67 -8.02 15.95
N ALA A 32 9.86 -6.99 16.19
CA ALA A 32 10.08 -6.08 17.29
C ALA A 32 9.81 -6.75 18.66
N SER A 33 8.91 -7.74 18.73
CA SER A 33 8.71 -8.56 19.93
C SER A 33 9.94 -9.40 20.32
N LEU A 34 10.80 -9.72 19.35
CA LEU A 34 12.02 -10.48 19.56
C LEU A 34 13.22 -9.59 19.97
N THR A 35 13.14 -8.29 19.71
CA THR A 35 14.23 -7.31 19.96
C THR A 35 13.64 -5.97 20.44
N PRO A 36 13.21 -5.89 21.72
CA PRO A 36 12.46 -4.74 22.22
C PRO A 36 13.26 -3.41 22.21
N ASP A 37 14.58 -3.47 22.34
CA ASP A 37 15.44 -2.26 22.35
C ASP A 37 15.52 -1.56 20.98
N GLU A 38 15.33 -2.29 19.88
CA GLU A 38 15.39 -1.76 18.51
C GLU A 38 14.00 -1.49 17.89
N PHE A 39 12.94 -1.59 18.70
CA PHE A 39 11.54 -1.49 18.27
C PHE A 39 11.26 -0.26 17.40
N ASN A 40 11.64 0.93 17.88
CA ASN A 40 11.35 2.18 17.20
C ASN A 40 12.06 2.28 15.85
N ILE A 41 13.34 1.92 15.78
CA ILE A 41 14.13 2.02 14.55
C ILE A 41 13.61 1.04 13.52
N THR A 42 13.34 -0.21 13.92
CA THR A 42 12.83 -1.24 13.02
C THR A 42 11.43 -0.90 12.53
N PHE A 43 10.54 -0.43 13.40
CA PHE A 43 9.18 0.00 13.04
C PHE A 43 9.17 1.18 12.07
N PHE A 44 9.92 2.26 12.36
CA PHE A 44 9.96 3.41 11.45
C PHE A 44 10.57 3.04 10.11
N LYS A 45 11.58 2.16 10.09
CA LYS A 45 12.18 1.67 8.85
C LYS A 45 11.16 0.88 8.02
N THR A 46 10.47 -0.10 8.58
CA THR A 46 9.44 -0.85 7.84
C THR A 46 8.28 0.05 7.42
N LEU A 47 7.77 0.89 8.32
CA LEU A 47 6.67 1.79 8.03
C LEU A 47 7.02 2.74 6.88
N LEU A 48 8.17 3.43 6.94
CA LEU A 48 8.58 4.34 5.86
C LEU A 48 8.84 3.60 4.55
N THR A 49 9.45 2.41 4.61
CA THR A 49 9.73 1.58 3.42
C THR A 49 8.45 1.12 2.73
N LEU A 50 7.35 0.93 3.46
CA LEU A 50 6.05 0.57 2.89
C LEU A 50 5.19 1.79 2.54
N LEU A 51 5.28 2.86 3.33
CA LEU A 51 4.53 4.11 3.14
C LEU A 51 4.95 4.83 1.85
N LEU A 52 6.25 4.92 1.56
CA LEU A 52 6.77 5.53 0.35
C LEU A 52 6.20 4.91 -0.94
N PRO A 53 6.32 3.59 -1.17
CA PRO A 53 5.76 2.97 -2.37
C PRO A 53 4.24 3.00 -2.41
N THR A 54 3.53 2.86 -1.28
CA THR A 54 2.06 2.99 -1.29
C THR A 54 1.59 4.42 -1.61
N LEU A 55 2.27 5.45 -1.10
CA LEU A 55 2.00 6.85 -1.47
C LEU A 55 2.30 7.13 -2.93
N VAL A 56 3.43 6.65 -3.44
CA VAL A 56 3.80 6.82 -4.86
C VAL A 56 2.78 6.11 -5.75
N LEU A 57 2.37 4.89 -5.41
CA LEU A 57 1.40 4.12 -6.19
C LEU A 57 0.01 4.75 -6.15
N GLY A 58 -0.42 5.25 -4.99
CA GLY A 58 -1.68 5.99 -4.83
C GLY A 58 -1.67 7.33 -5.57
N PHE A 59 -0.57 8.07 -5.52
CA PHE A 59 -0.40 9.34 -6.22
C PHE A 59 -0.34 9.14 -7.74
N ALA A 60 0.45 8.17 -8.21
CA ALA A 60 0.54 7.81 -9.63
C ALA A 60 -0.80 7.32 -10.16
N GLY A 61 -1.50 6.45 -9.42
CA GLY A 61 -2.84 6.00 -9.77
C GLY A 61 -3.84 7.16 -9.89
N LYS A 62 -3.85 8.07 -8.91
CA LYS A 62 -4.70 9.28 -8.95
C LYS A 62 -4.33 10.22 -10.10
N TYR A 63 -3.03 10.39 -10.38
CA TYR A 63 -2.55 11.22 -11.48
C TYR A 63 -2.94 10.64 -12.84
N LEU A 64 -2.79 9.33 -13.04
CA LEU A 64 -3.18 8.63 -14.25
C LEU A 64 -4.70 8.67 -14.48
N LEU A 65 -5.50 8.44 -13.44
CA LEU A 65 -6.96 8.51 -13.53
C LEU A 65 -7.45 9.93 -13.88
N ARG A 66 -6.82 10.97 -13.31
CA ARG A 66 -7.11 12.37 -13.65
C ARG A 66 -6.75 12.72 -15.09
N ARG A 67 -5.69 12.11 -15.64
CA ARG A 67 -5.27 12.30 -17.03
C ARG A 67 -6.21 11.60 -18.01
N TYR A 68 -6.73 10.43 -17.62
CA TYR A 68 -7.69 9.66 -18.43
C TYR A 68 -9.11 10.24 -18.39
N HIS A 69 -9.49 10.93 -17.31
CA HIS A 69 -10.83 11.53 -17.13
C HIS A 69 -10.92 13.00 -17.56
N ARG A 70 -9.93 13.53 -18.30
CA ARG A 70 -10.11 14.80 -19.05
C ARG A 70 -10.82 14.47 -20.37
N PRO A 71 -12.11 14.84 -20.54
CA PRO A 71 -12.72 14.78 -21.86
C PRO A 71 -11.99 15.79 -22.75
N ALA A 72 -11.57 15.33 -23.94
CA ALA A 72 -11.28 16.21 -25.06
C ALA A 72 -12.61 16.69 -25.67
#